data_AF-A0A6V7C5V7-F1
#
_entry.id   AF-A0A6V7C5V7-F1
#
_cell.length_a   1.000
_cell.length_b   1.000
_cell.length_c   1.000
_cell.angle_alpha   90.00
_cell.angle_beta   90.00
_cell.angle_gamma   90.00
#
_symmetry.space_group_name_H-M   'P 1'
#
loop_
_entity.id
_entity.type
_entity.pdbx_description
1 polymer ?
#
loop_
_entity_poly.entity_id
_entity_poly.type
_entity_poly.pdbx_seq_one_letter_code
_entity_poly.pdbx_strand_id
1 'polypeptide(L)'
;MPHETGQPAPPQLSDNELKTLAYFAIGVASEGSMAGKNVAYRLSFAGSINDGVMKPIGNSGFSIGTLQTDLGQHPDVATGLVDAYQGWARQQTPAVALSEQQRTQTIHDLQRDGHAIKAENGRALDGTVKSNIDRFLASDEGVAFVHEHDRTQVERLMRPGDGAKDLGSAVQQLRQTDLYAESSLNDQAKLATMIMKLENQAGRGRYPGVLQSINDGTLQSVDDVKTRIDGMLPNKIVKGHEQADYIESGVEHALRMV
;
A
#
# COMPACT_ATOMS: atom_id res chain seq x y z
N MET A 1 20.54 31.45 40.86
CA MET A 1 21.04 30.60 39.76
C MET A 1 19.93 29.62 39.43
N PRO A 2 19.13 29.83 38.38
CA PRO A 2 18.20 28.80 37.92
C PRO A 2 19.00 27.75 37.15
N HIS A 3 18.88 26.49 37.55
CA HIS A 3 19.37 25.36 36.76
C HIS A 3 18.38 25.11 35.62
N GLU A 4 18.72 25.57 34.41
CA GLU A 4 18.13 25.01 33.19
C GLU A 4 18.70 23.60 33.03
N THR A 5 17.98 22.60 33.53
CA THR A 5 18.20 21.20 33.13
C THR A 5 17.58 21.00 31.75
N GLY A 6 18.25 21.52 30.72
CA GLY A 6 17.94 21.20 29.33
C GLY A 6 18.39 19.77 29.03
N GLN A 7 17.62 18.77 29.45
CA GLN A 7 17.77 17.43 28.90
C GLN A 7 17.54 17.53 27.39
N PRO A 8 18.46 17.01 26.55
CA PRO A 8 18.24 17.00 25.11
C PRO A 8 16.94 16.25 24.83
N ALA A 9 16.13 16.78 23.91
CA ALA A 9 14.91 16.11 23.48
C ALA A 9 15.22 14.65 23.08
N PRO A 10 14.33 13.69 23.39
CA PRO A 10 14.52 12.31 22.99
C PRO A 10 14.79 12.22 21.48
N PRO A 11 15.71 11.35 21.03
CA PRO A 11 15.98 11.20 19.62
C PRO A 11 14.71 10.80 18.87
N GLN A 12 14.50 11.40 17.70
CA GLN A 12 13.33 11.16 16.84
C GLN A 12 13.80 10.64 15.48
N LEU A 13 13.04 9.73 14.89
CA LEU A 13 13.24 9.36 13.49
C LEU A 13 13.04 10.58 12.58
N SER A 14 13.95 10.74 11.65
CA SER A 14 13.87 11.73 10.57
C SER A 14 12.86 11.32 9.52
N ASP A 15 12.39 12.30 8.73
CA ASP A 15 11.48 12.04 7.61
C ASP A 15 12.10 11.05 6.59
N ASN A 16 13.41 11.09 6.38
CA ASN A 16 14.09 10.15 5.48
C ASN A 16 14.10 8.71 6.01
N GLU A 17 14.24 8.53 7.33
CA GLU A 17 14.15 7.20 7.95
C GLU A 17 12.71 6.68 7.88
N LEU A 18 11.71 7.54 8.11
CA LEU A 18 10.30 7.18 7.96
C LEU A 18 9.92 6.83 6.51
N LYS A 19 10.41 7.59 5.53
CA LYS A 19 10.28 7.25 4.09
C LYS A 19 10.94 5.93 3.75
N THR A 20 12.08 5.65 4.38
CA THR A 20 12.81 4.37 4.22
C THR A 20 11.98 3.22 4.76
N LEU A 21 11.37 3.36 5.94
CA LEU A 21 10.43 2.38 6.50
C LEU A 21 9.23 2.18 5.59
N ALA A 22 8.63 3.26 5.09
CA ALA A 22 7.52 3.18 4.14
C ALA A 22 7.91 2.40 2.86
N TYR A 23 9.06 2.72 2.26
CA TYR A 23 9.47 2.05 1.02
C TYR A 23 9.87 0.58 1.24
N PHE A 24 10.72 0.30 2.23
CA PHE A 24 11.32 -1.03 2.39
C PHE A 24 10.50 -1.98 3.25
N ALA A 25 9.99 -1.53 4.41
CA ALA A 25 9.22 -2.40 5.31
C ALA A 25 7.79 -2.60 4.79
N ILE A 26 7.12 -1.52 4.40
CA ILE A 26 5.74 -1.58 3.90
C ILE A 26 5.70 -2.02 2.45
N GLY A 27 6.54 -1.42 1.59
CA GLY A 27 6.63 -1.79 0.19
C GLY A 27 7.37 -3.10 -0.03
N VAL A 28 8.71 -3.05 -0.08
CA VAL A 28 9.53 -4.14 -0.63
C VAL A 28 9.31 -5.47 0.10
N ALA A 29 9.33 -5.44 1.42
CA ALA A 29 9.26 -6.66 2.21
C ALA A 29 7.84 -7.21 2.35
N SER A 30 6.88 -6.37 2.73
CA SER A 30 5.52 -6.84 2.97
C SER A 30 4.70 -7.08 1.70
N GLU A 31 4.89 -6.28 0.66
CA GLU A 31 3.95 -6.19 -0.48
C GLU A 31 4.62 -6.53 -1.82
N GLY A 32 5.86 -6.09 -2.02
CA GLY A 32 6.65 -6.35 -3.22
C GLY A 32 7.23 -7.75 -3.29
N SER A 33 7.18 -8.54 -2.20
CA SER A 33 7.75 -9.89 -2.14
C SER A 33 6.70 -10.96 -1.83
N MET A 34 6.60 -11.99 -2.67
CA MET A 34 5.85 -13.22 -2.35
C MET A 34 6.80 -14.41 -2.41
N ALA A 35 7.05 -15.05 -1.26
CA ALA A 35 7.95 -16.20 -1.14
C ALA A 35 9.33 -15.98 -1.79
N GLY A 36 9.90 -14.77 -1.60
CA GLY A 36 11.20 -14.38 -2.17
C GLY A 36 11.18 -13.95 -3.64
N LYS A 37 10.01 -13.87 -4.28
CA LYS A 37 9.87 -13.35 -5.66
C LYS A 37 9.39 -11.90 -5.64
N ASN A 38 10.08 -11.04 -6.41
CA ASN A 38 9.62 -9.68 -6.65
C ASN A 38 8.37 -9.72 -7.55
N VAL A 39 7.25 -9.18 -7.06
CA VAL A 39 5.97 -9.12 -7.77
C VAL A 39 5.54 -7.69 -8.11
N ALA A 40 6.37 -6.69 -7.80
CA ALA A 40 6.07 -5.28 -8.00
C ALA A 40 5.96 -4.90 -9.50
N TYR A 41 6.68 -5.60 -10.37
CA TYR A 41 6.83 -5.30 -11.80
C TYR A 41 5.97 -6.20 -12.70
N ARG A 42 4.75 -6.52 -12.24
CA ARG A 42 3.74 -7.24 -13.02
C ARG A 42 2.35 -6.90 -12.49
N LEU A 43 1.33 -7.10 -13.31
CA LEU A 43 -0.05 -7.05 -12.87
C LEU A 43 -0.33 -8.22 -11.93
N SER A 44 -0.61 -7.88 -10.68
CA SER A 44 -1.04 -8.81 -9.64
C SER A 44 -2.56 -8.74 -9.47
N PHE A 45 -3.18 -9.84 -9.06
CA PHE A 45 -4.62 -9.91 -8.82
C PHE A 45 -4.89 -10.73 -7.57
N ALA A 46 -5.55 -10.12 -6.58
CA ALA A 46 -5.98 -10.79 -5.37
C ALA A 46 -7.26 -11.61 -5.65
N GLY A 47 -7.07 -12.82 -6.17
CA GLY A 47 -8.16 -13.71 -6.56
C GLY A 47 -7.69 -14.86 -7.44
N SER A 48 -8.60 -15.44 -8.19
CA SER A 48 -8.29 -16.45 -9.22
C SER A 48 -8.84 -16.03 -10.57
N ILE A 49 -8.12 -16.37 -11.65
CA ILE A 49 -8.58 -16.21 -13.02
C ILE A 49 -8.59 -17.61 -13.63
N ASN A 50 -9.78 -18.17 -13.85
CA ASN A 50 -9.96 -19.49 -14.44
C ASN A 50 -10.83 -19.35 -15.68
N ASP A 51 -10.39 -19.89 -16.81
CA ASP A 51 -11.13 -19.87 -18.10
C ASP A 51 -11.63 -18.47 -18.50
N GLY A 52 -10.80 -17.43 -18.28
CA GLY A 52 -11.15 -16.04 -18.58
C GLY A 52 -12.11 -15.37 -17.59
N VAL A 53 -12.42 -16.05 -16.46
CA VAL A 53 -13.30 -15.53 -15.41
C VAL A 53 -12.50 -15.21 -14.15
N MET A 54 -12.48 -13.93 -13.80
CA MET A 54 -11.92 -13.36 -12.58
C MET A 54 -12.88 -13.56 -11.40
N LYS A 55 -12.34 -14.11 -10.32
CA LYS A 55 -13.01 -14.26 -9.01
C LYS A 55 -12.19 -13.53 -7.96
N PRO A 56 -12.52 -12.25 -7.65
CA PRO A 56 -11.76 -11.43 -6.73
C PRO A 56 -12.01 -11.84 -5.28
N ILE A 57 -10.99 -11.68 -4.44
CA ILE A 57 -11.13 -11.72 -2.98
C ILE A 57 -11.58 -10.34 -2.51
N GLY A 58 -12.70 -10.27 -1.80
CA GLY A 58 -13.25 -9.01 -1.30
C GLY A 58 -13.65 -8.06 -2.43
N ASN A 59 -13.16 -6.81 -2.34
CA ASN A 59 -13.34 -5.75 -3.34
C ASN A 59 -12.09 -5.49 -4.19
N SER A 60 -11.15 -6.44 -4.25
CA SER A 60 -9.85 -6.20 -4.88
C SER A 60 -9.89 -6.24 -6.40
N GLY A 61 -9.19 -5.30 -7.05
CA GLY A 61 -8.94 -5.25 -8.49
C GLY A 61 -7.55 -5.78 -8.89
N PHE A 62 -7.07 -5.36 -10.05
CA PHE A 62 -5.65 -5.52 -10.40
C PHE A 62 -4.79 -4.55 -9.58
N SER A 63 -3.55 -4.96 -9.27
CA SER A 63 -2.59 -4.12 -8.58
C SER A 63 -1.19 -4.18 -9.20
N ILE A 64 -0.40 -3.14 -8.92
CA ILE A 64 1.02 -3.02 -9.32
C ILE A 64 1.84 -2.41 -8.18
N GLY A 65 3.16 -2.45 -8.34
CA GLY A 65 4.08 -1.68 -7.55
C GLY A 65 4.40 -2.29 -6.20
N THR A 66 5.42 -1.72 -5.59
CA THR A 66 6.02 -2.25 -4.38
C THR A 66 5.10 -2.04 -3.19
N LEU A 67 4.34 -0.94 -3.16
CA LEU A 67 3.34 -0.66 -2.14
C LEU A 67 1.95 -1.24 -2.44
N GLN A 68 1.83 -2.05 -3.51
CA GLN A 68 0.59 -2.67 -4.00
C GLN A 68 -0.56 -1.68 -4.18
N THR A 69 -0.50 -0.92 -5.26
CA THR A 69 -1.57 -0.01 -5.65
C THR A 69 -2.72 -0.76 -6.30
N ASP A 70 -3.88 -0.79 -5.64
CA ASP A 70 -5.12 -1.28 -6.26
C ASP A 70 -5.59 -0.29 -7.33
N LEU A 71 -5.56 -0.72 -8.60
CA LEU A 71 -5.90 0.10 -9.76
C LEU A 71 -7.41 0.43 -9.83
N GLY A 72 -8.26 -0.36 -9.18
CA GLY A 72 -9.69 -0.09 -9.06
C GLY A 72 -10.00 1.02 -8.06
N GLN A 73 -9.14 1.21 -7.06
CA GLN A 73 -9.22 2.34 -6.12
C GLN A 73 -8.43 3.58 -6.61
N HIS A 74 -7.55 3.38 -7.58
CA HIS A 74 -6.70 4.42 -8.18
C HIS A 74 -6.86 4.49 -9.70
N PRO A 75 -8.02 4.96 -10.19
CA PRO A 75 -8.31 4.95 -11.63
C PRO A 75 -7.39 5.86 -12.45
N ASP A 76 -6.81 6.89 -11.83
CA ASP A 76 -5.76 7.74 -12.39
C ASP A 76 -4.49 6.93 -12.69
N VAL A 77 -4.07 6.06 -11.78
CA VAL A 77 -2.90 5.19 -11.94
C VAL A 77 -3.14 4.15 -13.02
N ALA A 78 -4.34 3.58 -13.09
CA ALA A 78 -4.73 2.65 -14.17
C ALA A 78 -4.60 3.32 -15.55
N THR A 79 -5.05 4.57 -15.67
CA THR A 79 -4.93 5.36 -16.90
C THR A 79 -3.47 5.64 -17.23
N GLY A 80 -2.70 6.12 -16.24
CA GLY A 80 -1.28 6.41 -16.40
C GLY A 80 -0.46 5.19 -16.81
N LEU A 81 -0.78 4.01 -16.27
CA LEU A 81 -0.14 2.75 -16.63
C LEU A 81 -0.34 2.42 -18.12
N VAL A 82 -1.57 2.53 -18.60
CA VAL A 82 -1.88 2.23 -20.01
C VAL A 82 -1.22 3.26 -20.94
N ASP A 83 -1.15 4.52 -20.53
CA ASP A 83 -0.49 5.57 -21.32
C ASP A 83 1.02 5.39 -21.39
N ALA A 84 1.66 5.04 -20.26
CA ALA A 84 3.08 4.70 -20.23
C ALA A 84 3.38 3.47 -21.10
N TYR A 85 2.56 2.43 -20.99
CA TYR A 85 2.62 1.25 -21.86
C TYR A 85 2.47 1.61 -23.35
N GLN A 86 1.55 2.51 -23.71
CA GLN A 86 1.39 2.95 -25.10
C GLN A 86 2.58 3.76 -25.62
N GLY A 87 3.17 4.60 -24.78
CA GLY A 87 4.41 5.31 -25.10
C GLY A 87 5.54 4.34 -25.42
N TRP A 88 5.78 3.39 -24.52
CA TRP A 88 6.77 2.33 -24.69
C TRP A 88 6.51 1.46 -25.92
N ALA A 89 5.27 1.00 -26.11
CA ALA A 89 4.90 0.14 -27.23
C ALA A 89 5.16 0.83 -28.57
N ARG A 90 4.80 2.11 -28.72
CA ARG A 90 5.03 2.86 -29.97
C ARG A 90 6.50 3.07 -30.29
N GLN A 91 7.37 3.11 -29.30
CA GLN A 91 8.81 3.33 -29.48
C GLN A 91 9.55 2.00 -29.73
N GLN A 92 9.28 0.99 -28.91
CA GLN A 92 10.08 -0.24 -28.86
C GLN A 92 9.46 -1.41 -29.60
N THR A 93 8.13 -1.53 -29.65
CA THR A 93 7.44 -2.66 -30.28
C THR A 93 6.06 -2.24 -30.81
N PRO A 94 5.97 -1.49 -31.93
CA PRO A 94 4.71 -0.89 -32.39
C PRO A 94 3.59 -1.90 -32.64
N ALA A 95 3.94 -3.17 -32.95
CA ALA A 95 2.99 -4.26 -33.16
C ALA A 95 2.13 -4.59 -31.92
N VAL A 96 2.53 -4.18 -30.72
CA VAL A 96 1.75 -4.39 -29.48
C VAL A 96 1.00 -3.13 -29.02
N ALA A 97 1.13 -2.01 -29.75
CA ALA A 97 0.37 -0.81 -29.45
C ALA A 97 -1.14 -1.10 -29.59
N LEU A 98 -1.95 -0.46 -28.74
CA LEU A 98 -3.38 -0.70 -28.69
C LEU A 98 -4.06 0.24 -29.68
N SER A 99 -5.13 -0.24 -30.30
CA SER A 99 -6.10 0.68 -30.89
C SER A 99 -6.76 1.53 -29.81
N GLU A 100 -7.42 2.61 -30.20
CA GLU A 100 -8.16 3.47 -29.26
C GLU A 100 -9.23 2.68 -28.48
N GLN A 101 -9.95 1.79 -29.17
CA GLN A 101 -10.94 0.92 -28.53
C GLN A 101 -10.30 -0.04 -27.53
N GLN A 102 -9.18 -0.67 -27.89
CA GLN A 102 -8.45 -1.56 -27.00
C GLN A 102 -7.90 -0.79 -25.79
N ARG A 103 -7.39 0.43 -25.98
CA ARG A 103 -6.92 1.29 -24.89
C ARG A 103 -8.05 1.58 -23.91
N THR A 104 -9.20 2.05 -24.39
CA THR A 104 -10.37 2.35 -23.55
C THR A 104 -10.84 1.13 -22.78
N GLN A 105 -10.94 -0.03 -23.44
CA GLN A 105 -11.32 -1.28 -22.79
C GLN A 105 -10.29 -1.72 -21.73
N THR A 106 -9.00 -1.57 -22.02
CA THR A 106 -7.92 -1.94 -21.10
C THR A 106 -7.93 -1.07 -19.84
N ILE A 107 -8.08 0.26 -20.00
CA ILE A 107 -8.20 1.18 -18.88
C ILE A 107 -9.39 0.81 -18.01
N HIS A 108 -10.56 0.64 -18.63
CA HIS A 108 -11.75 0.20 -17.93
C HIS A 108 -11.52 -1.11 -17.18
N ASP A 109 -10.88 -2.10 -17.81
CA ASP A 109 -10.64 -3.40 -17.19
C ASP A 109 -9.76 -3.35 -15.95
N LEU A 110 -8.75 -2.48 -15.96
CA LEU A 110 -7.84 -2.24 -14.86
C LEU A 110 -8.48 -1.39 -13.74
N GLN A 111 -9.43 -0.53 -14.07
CA GLN A 111 -10.16 0.33 -13.14
C GLN A 111 -11.28 -0.39 -12.37
N ARG A 112 -11.55 -1.66 -12.66
CA ARG A 112 -12.60 -2.41 -11.96
C ARG A 112 -12.11 -2.91 -10.61
N ASP A 113 -12.86 -2.55 -9.57
CA ASP A 113 -12.78 -3.18 -8.27
C ASP A 113 -13.50 -4.54 -8.25
N GLY A 114 -13.45 -5.24 -7.11
CA GLY A 114 -14.05 -6.57 -6.98
C GLY A 114 -15.58 -6.58 -7.16
N HIS A 115 -16.27 -5.47 -6.86
CA HIS A 115 -17.70 -5.31 -7.11
C HIS A 115 -18.00 -5.17 -8.60
N ALA A 116 -17.28 -4.29 -9.30
CA ALA A 116 -17.42 -4.09 -10.74
C ALA A 116 -17.08 -5.37 -11.52
N ILE A 117 -16.01 -6.07 -11.14
CA ILE A 117 -15.66 -7.38 -11.72
C ILE A 117 -16.83 -8.36 -11.61
N LYS A 118 -17.47 -8.47 -10.43
CA LYS A 118 -18.63 -9.36 -10.23
C LYS A 118 -19.85 -8.92 -11.04
N ALA A 119 -20.12 -7.62 -11.10
CA ALA A 119 -21.22 -7.06 -11.88
C ALA A 119 -21.08 -7.34 -13.39
N GLU A 120 -19.85 -7.43 -13.88
CA GLU A 120 -19.51 -7.79 -15.25
C GLU A 120 -19.25 -9.29 -15.46
N ASN A 121 -19.85 -10.14 -14.62
CA ASN A 121 -19.74 -11.60 -14.70
C ASN A 121 -18.29 -12.13 -14.65
N GLY A 122 -17.39 -11.40 -14.02
CA GLY A 122 -15.99 -11.78 -13.86
C GLY A 122 -15.17 -11.67 -15.14
N ARG A 123 -15.59 -10.92 -16.16
CA ARG A 123 -14.84 -10.80 -17.43
C ARG A 123 -13.38 -10.40 -17.20
N ALA A 124 -12.43 -11.22 -17.62
CA ALA A 124 -11.01 -10.91 -17.50
C ALA A 124 -10.53 -9.82 -18.46
N LEU A 125 -9.40 -9.18 -18.10
CA LEU A 125 -8.57 -8.44 -19.04
C LEU A 125 -8.10 -9.39 -20.16
N ASP A 126 -8.03 -8.89 -21.39
CA ASP A 126 -7.48 -9.67 -22.52
C ASP A 126 -6.09 -10.22 -22.18
N GLY A 127 -5.91 -11.54 -22.37
CA GLY A 127 -4.68 -12.22 -21.95
C GLY A 127 -3.43 -11.78 -22.71
N THR A 128 -3.59 -11.39 -23.98
CA THR A 128 -2.48 -10.87 -24.80
C THR A 128 -2.09 -9.48 -24.32
N VAL A 129 -3.08 -8.61 -24.10
CA VAL A 129 -2.85 -7.27 -23.54
C VAL A 129 -2.20 -7.37 -22.16
N LYS A 130 -2.69 -8.24 -21.27
CA LYS A 130 -2.07 -8.47 -19.96
C LYS A 130 -0.60 -8.88 -20.09
N SER A 131 -0.31 -9.86 -20.94
CA SER A 131 1.07 -10.33 -21.18
C SER A 131 1.99 -9.21 -21.68
N ASN A 132 1.47 -8.32 -22.53
CA ASN A 132 2.23 -7.18 -23.04
C ASN A 132 2.45 -6.11 -21.97
N ILE A 133 1.47 -5.85 -21.10
CA ILE A 133 1.63 -4.95 -19.96
C ILE A 133 2.64 -5.53 -18.96
N ASP A 134 2.60 -6.83 -18.67
CA ASP A 134 3.58 -7.48 -17.79
C ASP A 134 5.00 -7.36 -18.37
N ARG A 135 5.16 -7.48 -19.70
CA ARG A 135 6.44 -7.25 -20.38
C ARG A 135 6.91 -5.80 -20.31
N PHE A 136 6.00 -4.84 -20.44
CA PHE A 136 6.31 -3.44 -20.21
C PHE A 136 6.76 -3.20 -18.77
N LEU A 137 6.01 -3.71 -17.78
CA LEU A 137 6.35 -3.54 -16.37
C LEU A 137 7.72 -4.13 -16.03
N ALA A 138 8.15 -5.17 -16.75
CA ALA A 138 9.48 -5.77 -16.63
C ALA A 138 10.59 -5.05 -17.43
N SER A 139 10.27 -4.03 -18.24
CA SER A 139 11.25 -3.20 -18.94
C SER A 139 11.78 -2.08 -18.04
N ASP A 140 12.89 -1.44 -18.42
CA ASP A 140 13.44 -0.30 -17.67
C ASP A 140 12.43 0.85 -17.54
N GLU A 141 11.66 1.13 -18.59
CA GLU A 141 10.62 2.16 -18.57
C GLU A 141 9.44 1.80 -17.66
N GLY A 142 9.03 0.52 -17.64
CA GLY A 142 7.98 0.06 -16.72
C GLY A 142 8.43 0.04 -15.26
N VAL A 143 9.67 -0.38 -15.00
CA VAL A 143 10.30 -0.30 -13.68
C VAL A 143 10.39 1.15 -13.22
N ALA A 144 10.80 2.08 -14.08
CA ALA A 144 10.84 3.50 -13.78
C ALA A 144 9.44 4.07 -13.49
N PHE A 145 8.41 3.68 -14.26
CA PHE A 145 7.02 4.05 -13.99
C PHE A 145 6.56 3.59 -12.60
N VAL A 146 6.82 2.33 -12.26
CA VAL A 146 6.46 1.76 -10.94
C VAL A 146 7.21 2.49 -9.82
N HIS A 147 8.51 2.75 -9.98
CA HIS A 147 9.29 3.47 -8.96
C HIS A 147 8.79 4.89 -8.71
N GLU A 148 8.46 5.63 -9.77
CA GLU A 148 7.94 6.99 -9.63
C GLU A 148 6.58 7.01 -8.94
N HIS A 149 5.75 6.01 -9.24
CA HIS A 149 4.48 5.81 -8.56
C HIS A 149 4.67 5.44 -7.08
N ASP A 150 5.53 4.47 -6.77
CA ASP A 150 5.86 4.08 -5.39
C ASP A 150 6.42 5.27 -4.59
N ARG A 151 7.28 6.10 -5.21
CA ARG A 151 7.77 7.35 -4.60
C ARG A 151 6.63 8.29 -4.25
N THR A 152 5.68 8.48 -5.17
CA THR A 152 4.50 9.32 -4.95
C THR A 152 3.63 8.79 -3.80
N GLN A 153 3.49 7.46 -3.67
CA GLN A 153 2.77 6.86 -2.56
C GLN A 153 3.49 7.04 -1.22
N VAL A 154 4.81 6.90 -1.18
CA VAL A 154 5.60 7.21 0.03
C VAL A 154 5.41 8.66 0.45
N GLU A 155 5.47 9.61 -0.49
CA GLU A 155 5.21 11.03 -0.18
C GLU A 155 3.79 11.25 0.35
N ARG A 156 2.80 10.49 -0.13
CA ARG A 156 1.43 10.54 0.41
C ARG A 156 1.35 10.04 1.85
N LEU A 157 2.03 8.94 2.19
CA LEU A 157 2.08 8.41 3.56
C LEU A 157 2.85 9.33 4.52
N MET A 158 3.66 10.25 4.00
CA MET A 158 4.41 11.24 4.78
C MET A 158 3.81 12.65 4.73
N ARG A 159 2.70 12.83 4.02
CA ARG A 159 2.17 14.14 3.65
C ARG A 159 1.84 14.98 4.90
N PRO A 160 2.33 16.22 5.00
CA PRO A 160 1.98 17.11 6.09
C PRO A 160 0.51 17.51 6.04
N GLY A 161 -0.03 17.85 7.20
CA GLY A 161 -1.34 18.48 7.31
C GLY A 161 -1.30 19.95 6.89
N ASP A 162 -2.49 20.55 6.75
CA ASP A 162 -2.64 21.99 6.55
C ASP A 162 -2.67 22.79 7.87
N GLY A 163 -2.59 22.08 9.01
CA GLY A 163 -2.61 22.68 10.34
C GLY A 163 -3.99 23.19 10.79
N ALA A 164 -5.06 22.90 10.03
CA ALA A 164 -6.41 23.36 10.33
C ALA A 164 -7.45 22.24 10.23
N LYS A 165 -7.75 21.78 9.01
CA LYS A 165 -8.79 20.77 8.75
C LYS A 165 -8.22 19.43 8.37
N ASP A 166 -7.04 19.45 7.76
CA ASP A 166 -6.31 18.28 7.35
C ASP A 166 -5.15 18.06 8.30
N LEU A 167 -5.27 17.01 9.11
CA LEU A 167 -4.24 16.64 10.09
C LEU A 167 -3.02 15.96 9.45
N GLY A 168 -3.02 15.78 8.12
CA GLY A 168 -1.95 15.12 7.40
C GLY A 168 -2.09 13.60 7.42
N SER A 169 -1.03 12.91 7.01
CA SER A 169 -0.98 11.45 7.05
C SER A 169 -0.98 10.91 8.49
N ALA A 170 -1.21 9.61 8.62
CA ALA A 170 -1.32 8.96 9.91
C ALA A 170 -0.02 9.04 10.72
N VAL A 171 1.14 8.96 10.06
CA VAL A 171 2.45 9.08 10.73
C VAL A 171 2.71 10.50 11.23
N GLN A 172 2.27 11.54 10.52
CA GLN A 172 2.42 12.92 10.98
C GLN A 172 1.60 13.20 12.24
N GLN A 173 0.42 12.57 12.34
CA GLN A 173 -0.41 12.62 13.54
C GLN A 173 0.18 11.80 14.68
N LEU A 174 0.70 10.59 14.40
CA LEU A 174 1.37 9.74 15.38
C LEU A 174 2.56 10.46 16.04
N ARG A 175 3.36 11.20 15.27
CA ARG A 175 4.51 11.98 15.78
C ARG A 175 4.14 13.05 16.80
N GLN A 176 2.86 13.45 16.86
CA GLN A 176 2.35 14.42 17.83
C GLN A 176 1.89 13.78 19.13
N THR A 177 1.94 12.45 19.25
CA THR A 177 1.52 11.73 20.45
C THR A 177 2.69 11.55 21.43
N ASP A 178 2.38 11.61 22.72
CA ASP A 178 3.38 11.38 23.79
C ASP A 178 3.98 9.97 23.69
N LEU A 179 3.14 8.97 23.39
CA LEU A 179 3.59 7.59 23.18
C LEU A 179 4.72 7.51 22.15
N TYR A 180 4.61 8.22 21.03
CA TYR A 180 5.67 8.23 20.02
C TYR A 180 6.88 9.06 20.45
N ALA A 181 6.64 10.28 20.95
CA ALA A 181 7.71 11.21 21.30
C ALA A 181 8.62 10.67 22.42
N GLU A 182 8.07 9.90 23.36
CA GLU A 182 8.79 9.34 24.51
C GLU A 182 9.34 7.93 24.26
N SER A 183 8.98 7.31 23.13
CA SER A 183 9.42 5.97 22.75
C SER A 183 10.89 5.92 22.31
N SER A 184 11.50 4.74 22.44
CA SER A 184 12.80 4.45 21.82
C SER A 184 12.74 4.56 20.29
N LEU A 185 13.87 4.77 19.61
CA LEU A 185 13.90 4.81 18.14
C LEU A 185 13.35 3.52 17.50
N ASN A 186 13.57 2.37 18.16
CA ASN A 186 13.04 1.09 17.70
C ASN A 186 11.50 1.04 17.81
N ASP A 187 10.96 1.51 18.93
CA ASP A 187 9.51 1.55 19.14
C ASP A 187 8.84 2.60 18.26
N GLN A 188 9.48 3.75 18.02
CA GLN A 188 9.07 4.72 17.02
C GLN A 188 9.01 4.08 15.62
N ALA A 189 10.01 3.29 15.24
CA ALA A 189 10.02 2.62 13.94
C ALA A 189 8.88 1.61 13.81
N LYS A 190 8.60 0.83 14.87
CA LYS A 190 7.47 -0.11 14.91
C LYS A 190 6.12 0.61 14.83
N LEU A 191 5.89 1.61 15.68
CA LEU A 191 4.66 2.41 15.70
C LEU A 191 4.41 3.07 14.33
N ALA A 192 5.42 3.71 13.76
CA ALA A 192 5.33 4.33 12.45
C ALA A 192 5.00 3.30 11.36
N THR A 193 5.67 2.15 11.38
CA THR A 193 5.44 1.07 10.40
C THR A 193 4.02 0.53 10.49
N MET A 194 3.50 0.24 11.69
CA MET A 194 2.12 -0.22 11.89
C MET A 194 1.09 0.80 11.39
N ILE A 195 1.25 2.07 11.75
CA ILE A 195 0.28 3.12 11.42
C ILE A 195 0.31 3.47 9.94
N MET A 196 1.50 3.60 9.32
CA MET A 196 1.61 3.82 7.87
C MET A 196 1.06 2.62 7.09
N LYS A 197 1.30 1.38 7.55
CA LYS A 197 0.76 0.18 6.92
C LYS A 197 -0.77 0.17 6.98
N LEU A 198 -1.32 0.50 8.14
CA LEU A 198 -2.77 0.60 8.34
C LEU A 198 -3.40 1.67 7.44
N GLU A 199 -2.76 2.82 7.30
CA GLU A 199 -3.19 3.86 6.35
C GLU A 199 -3.09 3.35 4.89
N ASN A 200 -2.03 2.65 4.52
CA ASN A 200 -1.88 2.07 3.19
C ASN A 200 -3.00 1.06 2.86
N GLN A 201 -3.36 0.21 3.82
CA GLN A 201 -4.33 -0.87 3.62
C GLN A 201 -5.81 -0.43 3.74
N ALA A 202 -6.11 0.54 4.61
CA ALA A 202 -7.48 0.90 4.96
C ALA A 202 -7.79 2.40 4.82
N GLY A 203 -6.83 3.20 4.35
CA GLY A 203 -6.96 4.66 4.29
C GLY A 203 -7.37 5.23 5.65
N ARG A 204 -8.23 6.25 5.62
CA ARG A 204 -8.77 6.92 6.82
C ARG A 204 -9.81 6.09 7.59
N GLY A 205 -10.14 4.87 7.14
CA GLY A 205 -11.21 4.08 7.74
C GLY A 205 -10.87 3.48 9.11
N ARG A 206 -9.57 3.39 9.47
CA ARG A 206 -9.13 2.64 10.67
C ARG A 206 -8.13 3.39 11.55
N TYR A 207 -7.08 3.97 10.98
CA TYR A 207 -6.02 4.61 11.77
C TYR A 207 -6.50 5.74 12.69
N PRO A 208 -7.52 6.57 12.36
CA PRO A 208 -7.91 7.66 13.26
C PRO A 208 -8.37 7.17 14.63
N GLY A 209 -9.05 6.02 14.69
CA GLY A 209 -9.49 5.43 15.95
C GLY A 209 -8.32 4.91 16.81
N VAL A 210 -7.24 4.42 16.18
CA VAL A 210 -6.03 4.00 16.90
C VAL A 210 -5.33 5.22 17.49
N LEU A 211 -5.16 6.29 16.70
CA LEU A 211 -4.53 7.53 17.16
C LEU A 211 -5.34 8.19 18.29
N GLN A 212 -6.67 8.18 18.19
CA GLN A 212 -7.52 8.64 19.27
C GLN A 212 -7.30 7.82 20.55
N SER A 213 -7.28 6.49 20.44
CA SER A 213 -7.02 5.62 21.59
C SER A 213 -5.63 5.82 22.22
N ILE A 214 -4.61 6.18 21.43
CA ILE A 214 -3.30 6.60 21.95
C ILE A 214 -3.42 7.93 22.72
N ASN A 215 -4.04 8.95 22.12
CA ASN A 215 -4.19 10.27 22.74
C ASN A 215 -5.02 10.26 24.03
N ASP A 216 -6.05 9.42 24.08
CA ASP A 216 -6.90 9.25 25.27
C ASP A 216 -6.23 8.37 26.34
N GLY A 217 -4.99 7.91 26.09
CA GLY A 217 -4.19 7.11 27.02
C GLY A 217 -4.64 5.66 27.16
N THR A 218 -5.49 5.16 26.26
CA THR A 218 -5.97 3.76 26.28
C THR A 218 -5.03 2.76 25.61
N LEU A 219 -4.15 3.23 24.72
CA LEU A 219 -3.04 2.47 24.16
C LEU A 219 -1.75 3.17 24.57
N GLN A 220 -0.92 2.49 25.37
CA GLN A 220 0.23 3.09 26.04
C GLN A 220 1.56 2.44 25.65
N SER A 221 1.53 1.48 24.72
CA SER A 221 2.71 0.73 24.30
C SER A 221 2.60 0.26 22.85
N VAL A 222 3.73 -0.17 22.28
CA VAL A 222 3.79 -0.84 20.98
C VAL A 222 2.87 -2.06 20.95
N ASP A 223 2.87 -2.86 22.01
CA ASP A 223 2.08 -4.10 22.10
C ASP A 223 0.58 -3.82 22.18
N ASP A 224 0.16 -2.74 22.85
CA ASP A 224 -1.24 -2.31 22.86
C ASP A 224 -1.70 -1.91 21.46
N VAL A 225 -0.89 -1.12 20.76
CA VAL A 225 -1.19 -0.69 19.38
C VAL A 225 -1.26 -1.90 18.45
N LYS A 226 -0.30 -2.83 18.56
CA LYS A 226 -0.31 -4.07 17.77
C LYS A 226 -1.57 -4.88 18.04
N THR A 227 -1.87 -5.16 19.31
CA THR A 227 -3.05 -5.93 19.72
C THR A 227 -4.36 -5.28 19.23
N ARG A 228 -4.44 -3.94 19.28
CA ARG A 228 -5.60 -3.20 18.79
C ARG A 228 -5.81 -3.36 17.29
N ILE A 229 -4.72 -3.41 16.52
CA ILE A 229 -4.72 -3.60 15.07
C ILE A 229 -5.06 -5.04 14.71
N ASP A 230 -4.42 -6.02 15.34
CA ASP A 230 -4.66 -7.46 15.13
C ASP A 230 -6.16 -7.79 15.39
N GLY A 231 -6.78 -7.15 16.39
CA GLY A 231 -8.20 -7.33 16.71
C GLY A 231 -9.20 -6.53 15.86
N MET A 232 -8.79 -5.85 14.79
CA MET A 232 -9.71 -4.98 14.01
C MET A 232 -10.72 -5.73 13.18
N LEU A 233 -10.35 -6.89 12.64
CA LEU A 233 -11.21 -7.72 11.81
C LEU A 233 -11.17 -9.16 12.33
N PRO A 234 -12.26 -9.91 12.18
CA PRO A 234 -12.27 -11.30 12.59
C PRO A 234 -11.39 -12.14 11.66
N ASN A 235 -10.57 -12.99 12.27
CA ASN A 235 -9.83 -14.02 11.56
C ASN A 235 -10.76 -15.05 10.92
N LYS A 236 -10.30 -15.67 9.85
CA LYS A 236 -11.08 -16.66 9.08
C LYS A 236 -10.63 -18.07 9.40
N ILE A 237 -11.57 -19.00 9.50
CA ILE A 237 -11.23 -20.42 9.56
C ILE A 237 -11.11 -20.97 8.14
N VAL A 238 -9.90 -21.37 7.76
CA VAL A 238 -9.60 -21.98 6.45
C VAL A 238 -9.03 -23.38 6.68
N LYS A 239 -9.74 -24.39 6.19
CA LYS A 239 -9.36 -25.82 6.35
C LYS A 239 -9.12 -26.21 7.82
N GLY A 240 -9.90 -25.64 8.74
CA GLY A 240 -9.79 -25.94 10.18
C GLY A 240 -8.71 -25.19 10.93
N HIS A 241 -7.96 -24.29 10.27
CA HIS A 241 -6.96 -23.43 10.88
C HIS A 241 -7.43 -21.98 10.86
N GLU A 242 -7.17 -21.26 11.95
CA GLU A 242 -7.36 -19.82 12.00
C GLU A 242 -6.30 -19.14 11.12
N GLN A 243 -6.77 -18.26 10.24
CA GLN A 243 -5.96 -17.47 9.35
C GLN A 243 -6.22 -16.00 9.65
N ALA A 244 -5.12 -15.31 10.00
CA ALA A 244 -5.08 -13.87 10.22
C ALA A 244 -5.76 -13.11 9.08
N ASP A 245 -6.45 -12.03 9.42
CA ASP A 245 -7.02 -11.14 8.42
C ASP A 245 -5.91 -10.35 7.67
N TYR A 246 -6.28 -9.60 6.64
CA TYR A 246 -5.31 -8.90 5.79
C TYR A 246 -4.63 -7.72 6.50
N ILE A 247 -5.28 -7.09 7.49
CA ILE A 247 -4.72 -6.03 8.33
C ILE A 247 -3.66 -6.63 9.26
N GLU A 248 -4.03 -7.64 10.06
CA GLU A 248 -3.11 -8.34 10.96
C GLU A 248 -1.88 -8.88 10.19
N SER A 249 -2.11 -9.67 9.15
CA SER A 249 -1.01 -10.29 8.38
C SER A 249 -0.12 -9.27 7.66
N GLY A 250 -0.70 -8.17 7.15
CA GLY A 250 0.06 -7.10 6.51
C GLY A 250 0.98 -6.38 7.49
N VAL A 251 0.49 -6.03 8.66
CA VAL A 251 1.29 -5.38 9.71
C VAL A 251 2.38 -6.31 10.23
N GLU A 252 2.05 -7.57 10.49
CA GLU A 252 3.02 -8.58 10.91
C GLU A 252 4.16 -8.73 9.90
N HIS A 253 3.86 -8.76 8.60
CA HIS A 253 4.89 -8.82 7.56
C HIS A 253 5.79 -7.58 7.52
N ALA A 254 5.22 -6.38 7.68
CA ALA A 254 6.00 -5.15 7.68
C ALA A 254 6.94 -5.06 8.90
N LEU A 255 6.50 -5.52 10.07
CA LEU A 255 7.29 -5.49 11.30
C LEU A 255 8.49 -6.43 11.30
N ARG A 256 8.53 -7.48 10.48
CA ARG A 256 9.69 -8.40 10.41
C ARG A 256 10.99 -7.74 9.93
N MET A 257 10.91 -6.53 9.41
CA MET A 257 12.04 -5.76 8.89
C MET A 257 12.51 -4.64 9.83
N VAL A 258 11.85 -4.47 10.97
CA VAL A 258 12.09 -3.42 11.97
C VAL A 258 12.66 -4.05 13.23
#